data_AF-A0A7J6RGK8-F1
#
_entry.id   AF-A0A7J6RGK8-F1
#
_cell.length_a   1.000
_cell.length_b   1.000
_cell.length_c   1.000
_cell.angle_alpha   90.00
_cell.angle_beta   90.00
_cell.angle_gamma   90.00
#
_symmetry.space_group_name_H-M   'P 1'
#
loop_
_entity.id
_entity.type
_entity.pdbx_description
1 polymer ?
#
loop_
_entity_poly.entity_id
_entity_poly.type
_entity_poly.pdbx_seq_one_letter_code
_entity_poly.pdbx_strand_id
1 'polypeptide(L)'
;MFMFGQTGSGKTHTMTSIESRAAKDIFQNIPEGSSVTVSFIEICGKHVFDLVPPKRTEIRLRDAGNNTVILEGAESVSVENSDRLIEIARQSHTRRKTETTGANDVSSRSHAVCRITITKPDGSGTGSLVLVDCAGKVGVSPTGHPD
;
A
#
# COMPACT_ATOMS: atom_id res chain seq x y z
N MET A 1 10.52 0.35 -1.46
CA MET A 1 10.71 -1.02 -1.97
C MET A 1 9.57 -1.34 -2.93
N PHE A 2 9.87 -1.93 -4.09
CA PHE A 2 8.86 -2.33 -5.08
C PHE A 2 8.86 -3.84 -5.25
N MET A 3 7.67 -4.42 -5.42
CA MET A 3 7.48 -5.83 -5.74
C MET A 3 6.88 -5.96 -7.14
N PHE A 4 7.57 -6.72 -8.00
CA PHE A 4 7.17 -6.96 -9.39
C PHE A 4 7.07 -8.46 -9.66
N GLY A 5 6.30 -8.83 -10.69
CA GLY A 5 6.04 -10.23 -11.01
C GLY A 5 4.69 -10.44 -11.68
N GLN A 6 4.51 -11.59 -12.32
CA GLN A 6 3.26 -11.93 -13.00
C GLN A 6 2.12 -12.17 -12.00
N THR A 7 0.89 -12.20 -12.49
CA THR A 7 -0.26 -12.63 -11.68
C THR A 7 -0.03 -14.04 -11.15
N GLY A 8 -0.37 -14.31 -9.90
CA GLY A 8 -0.12 -15.60 -9.25
C GLY A 8 1.32 -15.85 -8.78
N SER A 9 2.28 -14.95 -9.03
CA SER A 9 3.69 -15.14 -8.62
C SER A 9 3.97 -14.89 -7.12
N GLY A 10 2.94 -14.69 -6.30
CA GLY A 10 3.09 -14.50 -4.85
C GLY A 10 3.48 -13.09 -4.37
N LYS A 11 3.43 -12.05 -5.23
CA LYS A 11 3.83 -10.67 -4.87
C LYS A 11 3.18 -10.17 -3.57
N THR A 12 1.85 -10.19 -3.52
CA THR A 12 1.09 -9.72 -2.36
C THR A 12 1.37 -10.58 -1.13
N HIS A 13 1.52 -11.89 -1.27
CA HIS A 13 1.88 -12.79 -0.16
C HIS A 13 3.23 -12.41 0.45
N THR A 14 4.24 -12.18 -0.41
CA THR A 14 5.56 -11.72 0.04
C THR A 14 5.49 -10.32 0.64
N MET A 15 4.71 -9.40 0.04
CA MET A 15 4.54 -8.04 0.54
C MET A 15 3.92 -8.02 1.94
N THR A 16 2.83 -8.76 2.19
CA THR A 16 2.21 -8.86 3.52
C THR A 16 3.19 -9.40 4.57
N SER A 17 4.07 -10.32 4.16
CA SER A 17 5.13 -10.84 5.06
C SER A 17 6.19 -9.78 5.37
N ILE A 18 6.58 -8.97 4.38
CA ILE A 18 7.52 -7.85 4.55
C ILE A 18 6.91 -6.77 5.44
N GLU A 19 5.66 -6.37 5.19
CA GLU A 19 4.92 -5.40 6.02
C GLU A 19 4.88 -5.87 7.48
N SER A 20 4.61 -7.16 7.71
CA SER A 20 4.54 -7.71 9.07
C SER A 20 5.89 -7.73 9.78
N ARG A 21 6.98 -8.02 9.07
CA ARG A 21 8.34 -7.97 9.62
C ARG A 21 8.76 -6.53 9.89
N ALA A 22 8.54 -5.64 8.93
CA ALA A 22 8.84 -4.21 9.06
C ALA A 22 8.08 -3.60 10.24
N ALA A 23 6.81 -3.94 10.46
CA ALA A 23 6.05 -3.48 11.62
C ALA A 23 6.76 -3.84 12.93
N LYS A 24 7.14 -5.11 13.09
CA LYS A 24 7.82 -5.59 14.30
C LYS A 24 9.18 -4.92 14.47
N ASP A 25 9.98 -4.88 13.42
CA ASP A 25 11.32 -4.29 13.45
C ASP A 25 11.26 -2.79 13.77
N ILE A 26 10.30 -2.05 13.21
CA ILE A 26 10.10 -0.63 13.51
C ILE A 26 9.81 -0.45 15.00
N PHE A 27 8.77 -1.09 15.53
CA PHE A 27 8.38 -0.89 16.93
C PHE A 27 9.40 -1.44 17.95
N GLN A 28 10.31 -2.31 17.54
CA GLN A 28 11.42 -2.78 18.37
C GLN A 28 12.61 -1.82 18.40
N ASN A 29 12.80 -0.99 17.37
CA ASN A 29 14.05 -0.23 17.18
C ASN A 29 13.87 1.30 17.13
N ILE A 30 12.63 1.80 17.07
CA ILE A 30 12.40 3.25 17.10
C ILE A 30 12.72 3.85 18.47
N PRO A 31 13.21 5.11 18.52
CA PRO A 31 13.37 5.83 19.79
C PRO A 31 12.04 5.92 20.56
N GLU A 32 12.12 5.80 21.88
CA GLU A 32 10.97 5.99 22.76
C GLU A 32 10.31 7.35 22.52
N GLY A 33 8.97 7.37 22.48
CA GLY A 33 8.18 8.58 22.20
C GLY A 33 8.05 8.95 20.72
N SER A 34 8.64 8.18 19.79
CA SER A 34 8.43 8.39 18.35
C SER A 34 6.97 8.14 17.98
N SER A 35 6.43 8.93 17.05
CA SER A 35 5.10 8.68 16.48
C SER A 35 5.22 7.91 15.18
N VAL A 36 4.36 6.92 14.98
CA VAL A 36 4.26 6.15 13.75
C VAL A 36 2.90 6.41 13.13
N THR A 37 2.86 6.73 11.85
CA THR A 37 1.63 6.80 11.06
C THR A 37 1.70 5.92 9.84
N VAL A 38 0.55 5.44 9.37
CA VAL A 38 0.44 4.64 8.16
C VAL A 38 -0.63 5.21 7.23
N SER A 39 -0.31 5.28 5.95
CA SER A 39 -1.29 5.44 4.88
C SER A 39 -1.20 4.28 3.90
N PHE A 40 -2.34 3.92 3.32
CA PHE A 40 -2.42 2.77 2.43
C PHE A 40 -3.36 3.10 1.28
N ILE A 41 -2.83 3.20 0.05
CA ILE A 41 -3.63 3.53 -1.12
C ILE A 41 -3.57 2.44 -2.18
N GLU A 42 -4.61 2.41 -3.01
CA GLU A 42 -4.69 1.65 -4.25
C GLU A 42 -4.70 2.61 -5.44
N ILE A 43 -3.90 2.31 -6.46
CA ILE A 43 -3.95 2.98 -7.76
C ILE A 43 -4.51 1.98 -8.76
N CYS A 44 -5.71 2.26 -9.28
CA CYS A 44 -6.40 1.45 -10.27
C CYS A 44 -6.67 2.28 -11.53
N GLY A 45 -5.81 2.14 -12.54
CA GLY A 45 -5.86 2.95 -13.75
C GLY A 45 -5.68 4.44 -13.43
N LYS A 46 -6.74 5.23 -13.63
CA LYS A 46 -6.75 6.68 -13.36
C LYS A 46 -7.29 7.05 -11.98
N HIS A 47 -7.83 6.07 -11.25
CA HIS A 47 -8.49 6.28 -9.97
C HIS A 47 -7.56 5.89 -8.84
N VAL A 48 -7.60 6.65 -7.74
CA VAL A 48 -6.84 6.38 -6.53
C VAL A 48 -7.81 6.22 -5.37
N PHE A 49 -7.60 5.22 -4.55
CA PHE A 49 -8.46 4.91 -3.42
C PHE A 49 -7.65 4.83 -2.14
N ASP A 50 -8.13 5.45 -1.08
CA ASP A 50 -7.68 5.16 0.27
C ASP A 50 -8.23 3.80 0.71
N LEU A 51 -7.36 2.97 1.28
CA LEU A 51 -7.66 1.63 1.76
C LEU A 51 -7.60 1.52 3.29
N VAL A 52 -7.26 2.61 3.99
CA VAL A 52 -7.21 2.63 5.45
C VAL A 52 -8.63 2.38 6.02
N PRO A 53 -8.77 1.59 7.11
CA PRO A 53 -10.06 1.38 7.75
C PRO A 53 -10.74 2.68 8.21
N PRO A 54 -12.08 2.79 8.14
CA PRO A 54 -13.02 1.68 7.98
C PRO A 54 -13.47 1.41 6.54
N LYS A 55 -13.32 2.37 5.62
CA LYS A 55 -13.95 2.33 4.29
C LYS A 55 -12.95 2.59 3.16
N ARG A 56 -13.20 1.98 2.01
CA ARG A 56 -12.50 2.32 0.77
C ARG A 56 -13.10 3.60 0.20
N THR A 57 -12.29 4.64 0.00
CA THR A 57 -12.76 5.95 -0.47
C THR A 57 -11.94 6.38 -1.67
N GLU A 58 -12.59 6.80 -2.76
CA GLU A 58 -11.88 7.41 -3.88
C GLU A 58 -11.34 8.78 -3.46
N ILE A 59 -10.07 9.03 -3.75
CA ILE A 59 -9.36 10.25 -3.37
C ILE A 59 -8.82 10.96 -4.61
N ARG A 60 -8.59 12.27 -4.48
CA ARG A 60 -8.11 13.10 -5.59
C ARG A 60 -6.62 13.35 -5.49
N LEU A 61 -5.96 13.38 -6.64
CA LEU A 61 -4.58 13.83 -6.76
C LEU A 61 -4.57 15.31 -7.09
N ARG A 62 -3.90 16.12 -6.26
CA ARG A 62 -3.64 17.53 -6.55
C ARG A 62 -2.15 17.77 -6.71
N ASP A 63 -1.77 18.38 -7.82
CA ASP A 63 -0.41 18.90 -8.00
C ASP A 63 -0.21 20.12 -7.08
N ALA A 64 0.78 20.03 -6.21
CA ALA A 64 1.16 21.10 -5.27
C ALA A 64 2.37 21.91 -5.76
N GLY A 65 2.86 21.63 -6.98
CA GLY A 65 4.10 22.17 -7.50
C GLY A 65 5.33 21.45 -6.94
N ASN A 66 6.51 21.83 -7.43
CA ASN A 66 7.81 21.27 -6.98
C ASN A 66 7.85 19.74 -6.96
N ASN A 67 7.28 19.08 -7.98
CA ASN A 67 7.16 17.62 -8.09
C ASN A 67 6.47 16.96 -6.87
N THR A 68 5.63 17.71 -6.16
CA THR A 68 4.89 17.22 -4.99
C THR A 68 3.43 17.02 -5.37
N VAL A 69 2.93 15.80 -5.16
CA VAL A 69 1.51 15.47 -5.32
C VAL A 69 0.89 15.29 -3.95
N ILE A 70 -0.24 15.95 -3.72
CA ILE A 70 -1.06 15.81 -2.52
C ILE A 70 -2.20 14.83 -2.82
N LEU A 71 -2.37 13.88 -1.90
CA LEU A 71 -3.47 12.93 -1.89
C LEU A 71 -4.63 13.54 -1.08
N GLU A 72 -5.54 14.25 -1.74
CA GLU A 72 -6.65 14.92 -1.06
C GLU A 72 -7.70 13.91 -0.60
N GLY A 73 -7.94 13.90 0.72
CA GLY A 73 -8.86 12.98 1.36
C GLY A 73 -8.26 11.63 1.74
N ALA A 74 -6.95 11.42 1.51
CA ALA A 74 -6.27 10.23 2.02
C ALA A 74 -6.03 10.36 3.53
N GLU A 75 -6.34 9.30 4.27
CA GLU A 75 -6.07 9.26 5.69
C GLU A 75 -4.63 8.78 5.98
N SER A 76 -4.02 9.37 7.01
CA SER A 76 -2.80 8.85 7.64
C SER A 76 -3.13 8.62 9.10
N VAL A 77 -3.18 7.35 9.50
CA VAL A 77 -3.63 6.97 10.84
C VAL A 77 -2.44 6.71 11.75
N SER A 78 -2.52 7.21 12.98
CA SER A 78 -1.54 6.90 14.02
C SER A 78 -1.63 5.43 14.41
N VAL A 79 -0.48 4.82 14.67
CA VAL A 79 -0.34 3.42 15.04
C VAL A 79 0.52 3.32 16.29
N GLU A 80 -0.02 2.65 17.31
CA GLU A 80 0.54 2.59 18.66
C GLU A 80 1.42 1.37 18.89
N ASN A 81 1.28 0.33 18.07
CA ASN A 81 2.09 -0.89 18.15
C ASN A 81 2.14 -1.64 16.81
N SER A 82 2.99 -2.66 16.73
CA SER A 82 3.16 -3.49 15.53
C SER A 82 1.89 -4.22 15.13
N ASP A 83 1.11 -4.71 16.10
CA ASP A 83 -0.08 -5.52 15.82
C ASP A 83 -1.17 -4.67 15.16
N ARG A 84 -1.33 -3.43 15.59
CA ARG A 84 -2.24 -2.47 14.96
C ARG A 84 -1.83 -2.16 13.52
N LEU A 85 -0.53 -1.97 13.27
CA LEU A 85 -0.02 -1.72 11.92
C LEU A 85 -0.26 -2.93 11.00
N ILE A 86 0.02 -4.14 11.49
CA ILE A 86 -0.24 -5.40 10.79
C ILE A 86 -1.72 -5.55 10.47
N GLU A 87 -2.59 -5.25 11.43
CA GLU A 87 -4.03 -5.35 11.25
C GLU A 87 -4.56 -4.34 10.21
N ILE A 88 -4.08 -3.10 10.24
CA ILE A 88 -4.42 -2.11 9.21
C ILE A 88 -3.99 -2.62 7.83
N ALA A 89 -2.74 -3.09 7.67
CA ALA A 89 -2.26 -3.63 6.41
C ALA A 89 -3.11 -4.80 5.91
N ARG A 90 -3.45 -5.76 6.80
CA ARG A 90 -4.31 -6.91 6.49
C ARG A 90 -5.70 -6.48 6.03
N GLN A 91 -6.31 -5.52 6.72
CA GLN A 91 -7.61 -4.98 6.34
C GLN A 91 -7.55 -4.23 5.01
N SER A 92 -6.50 -3.43 4.76
CA SER A 92 -6.30 -2.73 3.50
C SER A 92 -6.12 -3.70 2.32
N HIS A 93 -5.34 -4.77 2.49
CA HIS A 93 -5.23 -5.85 1.50
C HIS A 93 -6.57 -6.56 1.26
N THR A 94 -7.38 -6.72 2.31
CA THR A 94 -8.72 -7.33 2.19
C THR A 94 -9.63 -6.41 1.39
N ARG A 95 -9.66 -5.11 1.68
CA ARG A 95 -10.45 -4.11 0.92
C ARG A 95 -10.05 -4.04 -0.55
N ARG A 96 -8.75 -4.15 -0.85
CA ARG A 96 -8.24 -4.27 -2.23
C ARG A 96 -8.78 -5.51 -2.95
N LYS A 97 -9.02 -6.62 -2.22
CA LYS A 97 -9.55 -7.88 -2.79
C LYS A 97 -11.08 -7.89 -2.90
N THR A 98 -11.81 -7.35 -1.93
CA THR A 98 -13.28 -7.56 -1.79
C THR A 98 -14.15 -6.87 -2.83
N GLU A 99 -13.68 -5.81 -3.48
CA GLU A 99 -14.39 -5.21 -4.65
C GLU A 99 -14.19 -6.00 -5.95
N THR A 100 -13.64 -7.22 -5.86
CA THR A 100 -13.60 -8.21 -6.94
C THR A 100 -14.89 -9.03 -6.94
N THR A 101 -16.06 -8.38 -7.01
CA THR A 101 -17.33 -9.08 -7.27
C THR A 101 -17.42 -9.40 -8.77
N GLY A 102 -16.80 -10.54 -9.14
CA GLY A 102 -16.99 -11.18 -10.44
C GLY A 102 -15.69 -11.52 -11.16
N ALA A 103 -15.28 -12.80 -11.07
CA ALA A 103 -14.35 -13.54 -11.94
C ALA A 103 -12.98 -12.93 -12.33
N ASN A 104 -12.66 -11.68 -11.98
CA ASN A 104 -11.51 -10.94 -12.45
C ASN A 104 -10.64 -10.55 -11.26
N ASP A 105 -9.52 -11.22 -11.03
CA ASP A 105 -8.56 -10.89 -9.98
C ASP A 105 -8.00 -9.45 -10.16
N VAL A 106 -8.68 -8.43 -9.62
CA VAL A 106 -8.30 -7.01 -9.76
C VAL A 106 -6.98 -6.70 -9.05
N SER A 107 -6.54 -7.55 -8.11
CA SER A 107 -5.21 -7.41 -7.50
C SER A 107 -4.08 -7.49 -8.53
N SER A 108 -4.33 -8.13 -9.68
CA SER A 108 -3.41 -8.13 -10.82
C SER A 108 -3.38 -6.83 -11.62
N ARG A 109 -4.38 -5.96 -11.50
CA ARG A 109 -4.56 -4.75 -12.33
C ARG A 109 -4.47 -3.44 -11.55
N SER A 110 -4.39 -3.50 -10.23
CA SER A 110 -4.14 -2.33 -9.37
C SER A 110 -2.79 -2.42 -8.66
N HIS A 111 -2.22 -1.26 -8.33
CA HIS A 111 -1.02 -1.14 -7.52
C HIS A 111 -1.41 -0.77 -6.08
N ALA A 112 -0.76 -1.36 -5.09
CA ALA A 112 -0.90 -0.96 -3.69
C ALA A 112 0.35 -0.20 -3.23
N VAL A 113 0.14 0.86 -2.46
CA VAL A 113 1.22 1.64 -1.83
C VAL A 113 0.91 1.76 -0.34
N CYS A 114 1.76 1.14 0.48
CA CYS A 114 1.78 1.31 1.92
C CYS A 114 2.92 2.25 2.30
N ARG A 115 2.62 3.35 2.97
CA ARG A 115 3.62 4.27 3.49
C ARG A 115 3.55 4.29 5.01
N ILE A 116 4.64 3.88 5.64
CA ILE A 116 4.83 3.98 7.09
C ILE A 116 5.76 5.16 7.34
N THR A 117 5.31 6.11 8.16
CA THR A 117 6.06 7.32 8.50
C THR A 117 6.39 7.29 9.98
N ILE A 118 7.64 7.60 10.32
CA ILE A 118 8.13 7.64 11.70
C ILE A 118 8.63 9.06 11.95
N THR A 119 8.11 9.71 12.97
CA THR A 119 8.55 11.04 13.38
C THR A 119 9.15 10.96 14.77
N LYS A 120 10.36 11.51 14.92
CA LYS A 120 11.06 11.53 16.21
C LYS A 120 10.31 12.41 17.22
N PRO A 121 10.41 12.12 18.53
CA PRO A 121 9.70 12.85 19.57
C PRO A 121 10.07 14.34 19.63
N ASP A 122 11.33 14.66 19.32
CA ASP A 122 11.89 16.01 19.32
C ASP A 122 11.56 16.82 18.04
N GLY A 123 10.84 16.21 17.08
CA GLY A 123 10.53 16.82 15.78
C GLY A 123 11.75 17.02 14.88
N SER A 124 12.94 16.53 15.26
CA SER A 124 14.20 16.75 14.54
C SER A 124 14.27 16.03 13.19
N GLY A 125 13.37 15.08 12.95
CA GLY A 125 13.31 14.39 11.67
C GLY A 125 12.17 13.39 11.54
N THR A 126 11.76 13.22 10.29
CA THR A 126 10.77 12.25 9.86
C THR A 126 11.40 11.30 8.84
N GLY A 127 11.29 10.00 9.08
CA GLY A 127 11.64 8.94 8.15
C GLY A 127 10.38 8.32 7.52
N SER A 128 10.51 7.72 6.34
CA SER A 128 9.39 7.00 5.73
C SER A 128 9.84 5.74 5.00
N LEU A 129 9.13 4.65 5.21
CA LEU A 129 9.22 3.41 4.45
C LEU A 129 8.03 3.33 3.49
N VAL A 130 8.30 3.25 2.19
CA VAL A 130 7.27 3.09 1.15
C VAL A 130 7.40 1.70 0.55
N LEU A 131 6.34 0.91 0.67
CA LEU A 131 6.22 -0.46 0.18
C LEU A 131 5.18 -0.48 -0.94
N VAL A 132 5.60 -0.89 -2.14
CA VAL A 132 4.77 -0.85 -3.34
C VAL A 132 4.61 -2.27 -3.89
N ASP A 133 3.37 -2.76 -3.91
CA ASP A 133 2.99 -4.00 -4.59
C ASP A 133 2.40 -3.66 -5.95
N CYS A 134 3.17 -3.93 -7.01
CA CYS A 134 2.78 -3.55 -8.36
C CYS A 134 1.75 -4.50 -8.96
N ALA A 135 0.92 -3.97 -9.86
CA ALA A 135 0.04 -4.77 -10.71
C ALA A 135 0.81 -5.92 -11.38
N GLY A 136 0.16 -7.08 -11.46
CA GLY A 136 0.69 -8.25 -12.16
C GLY A 136 0.68 -8.04 -13.67
N LYS A 137 1.80 -8.32 -14.33
CA LYS A 137 1.81 -8.42 -15.79
C LYS A 137 1.29 -9.79 -16.21
N VAL A 138 0.33 -9.83 -17.13
CA VAL A 138 -0.04 -11.07 -17.81
C VAL A 138 0.87 -11.19 -19.03
N GLY A 139 1.57 -12.31 -19.18
CA GLY A 139 2.32 -12.57 -20.40
C GLY A 139 1.34 -12.65 -21.57
N VAL A 140 1.63 -11.95 -22.67
CA VAL A 140 0.89 -12.13 -23.91
C VAL A 140 1.14 -13.58 -24.34
N SER A 141 0.13 -14.45 -24.23
CA SER A 141 0.18 -15.74 -24.91
C SER A 141 0.21 -15.46 -26.42
N PRO A 142 1.05 -16.16 -27.21
CA PRO A 142 1.01 -16.05 -28.66
C PRO A 142 -0.28 -16.72 -29.13
N THR A 143 -1.38 -15.98 -29.15
CA THR A 143 -2.60 -16.43 -29.84
C THR A 143 -2.34 -16.26 -31.33
N GLY A 144 -1.89 -17.35 -31.97
CA GLY A 144 -1.77 -17.46 -33.41
C GLY A 144 -3.09 -17.15 -34.09
N HIS A 145 -3.04 -16.30 -35.11
CA HIS A 145 -4.04 -16.28 -36.17
C HIS A 145 -3.67 -17.37 -37.18
N PRO A 146 -4.56 -18.32 -37.50
CA PRO A 146 -4.48 -19.01 -38.76
C PRO A 146 -5.15 -18.13 -39.84
N ASP A 147 -4.44 -17.96 -40.95
CA ASP A 147 -5.01 -17.55 -42.25
C ASP A 147 -5.98 -18.61 -42.78
#